data_AF-A0AAD7N5P5-F1
#
_entry.id   AF-A0AAD7N5P5-F1
#
_cell.length_a   1.000
_cell.length_b   1.000
_cell.length_c   1.000
_cell.angle_alpha   90.00
_cell.angle_beta   90.00
_cell.angle_gamma   90.00
#
_symmetry.space_group_name_H-M   'P 1'
#
loop_
_entity.id
_entity.type
_entity.pdbx_description
1 polymer ?
#
loop_
_entity_poly.entity_id
_entity_poly.type
_entity_poly.pdbx_seq_one_letter_code
_entity_poly.pdbx_strand_id
1 'polypeptide(L)'
;MPAPTLGEGESLFVAPPEIESLTDGFRVVIGSHYELLGTVDAGVAFGVQFGPNDARNTSSTIPGQEGASRGCAEIVASLVAARSAPANVPLRIGRLCSSSTGPRNGEQRRCTTHETLRGAKLSKLTQALTYQGIRALKVTPTRPTTDVNIALIQDFLKAHSGHAPVPEKIWESIRHKDITSTVKSWLWKSAHGAHWLGSYCTHIPGFEDRAMCSHCGSTESLQHILFECPRLGQAIVWRLVTELWAKKQCSLLPAPSLGMVLGSALTSFEKETKSKPSGTNRLYRILITESAYLIWKLRNESVIQNGGTAPPAAAVHNRWVSLMNERLKIDAFMATTRSDQHKILVPPEVVLQTWGRTLLNEVSLPKDWLRDPRVLVGIKTVSSSTAGPPLKGVRPP
;
A
#
# COMPACT_ATOMS: atom_id res chain seq x y z
N MET A 1 -14.03 9.30 -59.95
CA MET A 1 -14.00 7.84 -59.69
C MET A 1 -14.52 7.62 -58.28
N PRO A 2 -15.52 6.75 -58.06
CA PRO A 2 -16.06 6.49 -56.74
C PRO A 2 -15.15 5.52 -55.95
N ALA A 3 -15.14 5.69 -54.62
CA ALA A 3 -14.45 4.80 -53.68
C ALA A 3 -15.15 3.42 -53.61
N PRO A 4 -14.41 2.33 -53.36
CA PRO A 4 -14.95 0.98 -53.44
C PRO A 4 -15.87 0.67 -52.24
N THR A 5 -17.00 0.07 -52.57
CA THR A 5 -17.95 -0.56 -51.66
C THR A 5 -17.28 -1.72 -50.92
N LEU A 6 -17.28 -1.68 -49.58
CA LEU A 6 -16.94 -2.84 -48.76
C LEU A 6 -18.09 -3.85 -48.87
N GLY A 7 -17.78 -5.01 -49.44
CA GLY A 7 -18.71 -6.08 -49.71
C GLY A 7 -19.32 -6.69 -48.45
N GLU A 8 -20.54 -7.20 -48.63
CA GLU A 8 -21.26 -8.05 -47.70
C GLU A 8 -20.40 -9.26 -47.34
N GLY A 9 -19.75 -9.22 -46.18
CA GLY A 9 -19.09 -10.37 -45.59
C GLY A 9 -20.14 -11.30 -44.98
N GLU A 10 -20.31 -12.48 -45.56
CA GLU A 10 -21.11 -13.57 -44.99
C GLU A 10 -20.75 -13.79 -43.51
N SER A 11 -21.78 -13.85 -42.66
CA SER A 11 -21.66 -14.20 -41.25
C SER A 11 -20.95 -15.55 -41.09
N LEU A 12 -19.71 -15.53 -40.58
CA LEU A 12 -18.90 -16.72 -40.24
C LEU A 12 -19.50 -17.62 -39.14
N PHE A 13 -20.70 -17.32 -38.64
CA PHE A 13 -21.35 -18.04 -37.56
C PHE A 13 -22.80 -18.42 -37.95
N VAL A 14 -23.01 -19.71 -38.22
CA VAL A 14 -24.34 -20.31 -38.40
C VAL A 14 -24.75 -20.93 -37.07
N ALA A 15 -25.85 -20.46 -36.47
CA ALA A 15 -26.40 -21.01 -35.23
C ALA A 15 -27.22 -22.28 -35.51
N PRO A 16 -27.19 -23.30 -34.63
CA PRO A 16 -28.04 -24.47 -34.78
C PRO A 16 -29.53 -24.12 -34.51
N PRO A 17 -30.48 -24.77 -35.20
CA PRO A 17 -31.87 -24.30 -35.33
C PRO A 17 -32.79 -24.51 -34.11
N GLU A 18 -32.30 -24.90 -32.94
CA GLU A 18 -33.16 -25.18 -31.78
C GLU A 18 -32.70 -24.42 -30.54
N ILE A 19 -33.23 -23.21 -30.37
CA ILE A 19 -33.30 -22.53 -29.06
C ILE A 19 -34.79 -22.27 -28.78
N GLU A 20 -35.58 -23.33 -28.71
CA GLU A 20 -36.94 -23.27 -28.20
C GLU A 20 -37.06 -24.06 -26.89
N SER A 21 -37.80 -23.47 -25.95
CA SER A 21 -38.11 -23.95 -24.59
C SER A 21 -37.03 -23.76 -23.50
N LEU A 22 -37.15 -22.64 -22.77
CA LEU A 22 -37.03 -22.52 -21.31
C LEU A 22 -37.14 -21.04 -20.95
N THR A 23 -38.26 -20.69 -20.32
CA THR A 23 -38.78 -19.36 -20.01
C THR A 23 -37.92 -18.52 -19.05
N ASP A 24 -38.12 -17.20 -19.16
CA ASP A 24 -37.57 -16.07 -18.40
C ASP A 24 -36.07 -15.73 -18.53
N GLY A 25 -35.70 -15.16 -19.68
CA GLY A 25 -34.45 -14.40 -19.86
C GLY A 25 -34.09 -14.16 -21.32
N PHE A 26 -33.47 -13.01 -21.61
CA PHE A 26 -32.95 -12.66 -22.93
C PHE A 26 -31.61 -13.36 -23.14
N ARG A 27 -31.49 -14.25 -24.13
CA ARG A 27 -30.28 -15.05 -24.35
C ARG A 27 -29.39 -14.43 -25.41
N VAL A 28 -28.09 -14.39 -25.13
CA VAL A 28 -27.08 -13.89 -26.07
C VAL A 28 -25.91 -14.85 -26.10
N VAL A 29 -25.43 -15.15 -27.29
CA VAL A 29 -24.25 -15.98 -27.49
C VAL A 29 -23.11 -15.09 -27.96
N ILE A 30 -21.97 -15.20 -27.29
CA ILE A 30 -20.75 -14.48 -27.64
C ILE A 30 -19.68 -15.44 -28.16
N GLY A 31 -18.98 -15.00 -29.19
CA GLY A 31 -17.86 -15.71 -29.81
C GLY A 31 -16.62 -14.83 -29.88
N SER A 32 -15.45 -15.45 -29.77
CA SER A 32 -14.16 -14.81 -29.94
C SER A 32 -13.29 -15.67 -30.86
N HIS A 33 -12.69 -15.05 -31.86
CA HIS A 33 -11.77 -15.71 -32.79
C HIS A 33 -10.41 -15.01 -32.78
N TYR A 34 -9.36 -15.81 -32.87
CA TYR A 34 -7.98 -15.35 -32.94
C TYR A 34 -7.30 -16.05 -34.10
N GLU A 35 -6.78 -15.27 -35.04
CA GLU A 35 -6.12 -15.79 -36.23
C GLU A 35 -4.63 -15.43 -36.14
N LEU A 36 -3.76 -16.43 -36.02
CA LEU A 36 -2.31 -16.27 -36.08
C LEU A 36 -1.89 -16.18 -37.55
N LEU A 37 -2.13 -15.04 -38.18
CA LEU A 37 -1.50 -14.72 -39.45
C LEU A 37 -0.11 -14.15 -39.14
N GLY A 38 0.94 -14.80 -39.67
CA GLY A 38 2.36 -14.61 -39.31
C GLY A 38 3.00 -13.27 -39.67
N THR A 39 2.27 -12.15 -39.60
CA THR A 39 2.80 -10.79 -39.76
C THR A 39 2.09 -9.85 -38.79
N VAL A 40 2.89 -9.18 -37.93
CA VAL A 40 2.76 -8.03 -37.01
C VAL A 40 1.39 -7.44 -36.57
N ASP A 41 0.25 -7.76 -37.19
CA ASP A 41 -1.08 -7.30 -36.79
C ASP A 41 -2.02 -8.48 -36.54
N ALA A 42 -1.81 -9.21 -35.44
CA ALA A 42 -2.77 -10.22 -34.98
C ALA A 42 -4.03 -9.52 -34.42
N GLY A 43 -5.07 -9.39 -35.23
CA GLY A 43 -6.36 -8.83 -34.82
C GLY A 43 -7.18 -9.81 -33.98
N VAL A 44 -7.77 -9.34 -32.88
CA VAL A 44 -8.74 -10.13 -32.10
C VAL A 44 -10.15 -9.69 -32.50
N ALA A 45 -11.00 -10.64 -32.91
CA ALA A 45 -12.38 -10.34 -33.29
C ALA A 45 -13.37 -10.86 -32.23
N PHE A 46 -14.51 -10.18 -32.13
CA PHE A 46 -15.63 -10.61 -31.31
C PHE A 46 -16.95 -10.60 -32.10
N GLY A 47 -17.86 -11.47 -31.70
CA GLY A 47 -19.22 -11.54 -32.23
C GLY A 47 -20.25 -11.66 -31.10
N VAL A 48 -21.40 -11.01 -31.30
CA VAL A 48 -22.55 -11.04 -30.40
C VAL A 48 -23.79 -11.41 -31.20
N GLN A 49 -24.46 -12.49 -30.80
CA GLN A 49 -25.67 -12.97 -31.45
C GLN A 49 -26.82 -13.10 -30.45
N PHE A 50 -27.91 -12.39 -30.71
CA PHE A 50 -29.13 -12.37 -29.89
C PHE A 50 -30.16 -13.41 -30.35
N GLY A 51 -30.15 -13.76 -31.65
CA GLY A 51 -31.02 -14.77 -32.24
C GLY A 51 -30.87 -14.82 -33.76
N PRO A 52 -31.49 -15.79 -34.46
CA PRO A 52 -31.52 -15.82 -35.91
C PRO A 52 -32.13 -14.51 -36.46
N ASN A 53 -31.43 -13.84 -37.38
CA ASN A 53 -31.87 -12.60 -38.03
C ASN A 53 -32.21 -11.41 -37.10
N ASP A 54 -31.71 -11.40 -35.86
CA ASP A 54 -31.88 -10.24 -34.97
C ASP A 54 -31.01 -9.06 -35.44
N ALA A 55 -31.63 -7.90 -35.64
CA ALA A 55 -30.96 -6.69 -36.14
C ALA A 55 -29.83 -6.17 -35.23
N ARG A 56 -29.75 -6.63 -33.98
CA ARG A 56 -28.67 -6.29 -33.03
C ARG A 56 -27.47 -7.22 -33.11
N ASN A 57 -27.55 -8.29 -33.89
CA ASN A 57 -26.42 -9.17 -34.13
C ASN A 57 -25.27 -8.35 -34.72
N THR A 58 -24.08 -8.46 -34.13
CA THR A 58 -22.93 -7.65 -34.54
C THR A 58 -21.64 -8.42 -34.36
N SER A 59 -20.67 -8.12 -35.22
CA SER A 59 -19.30 -8.59 -35.06
C SER A 59 -18.33 -7.46 -35.42
N SER A 60 -17.19 -7.44 -34.74
CA SER A 60 -16.19 -6.40 -34.96
C SER A 60 -14.80 -6.87 -34.56
N THR A 61 -13.79 -6.31 -35.20
CA THR A 61 -12.38 -6.50 -34.90
C THR A 61 -11.90 -5.44 -33.92
N ILE A 62 -11.16 -5.87 -32.90
CA ILE A 62 -10.50 -4.98 -31.94
C ILE A 62 -9.18 -4.53 -32.58
N PRO A 63 -9.00 -3.22 -32.87
CA PRO A 63 -7.80 -2.73 -33.54
C PRO A 63 -6.53 -2.98 -32.72
N GLY A 64 -5.42 -3.27 -33.43
CA GLY A 64 -4.12 -3.74 -32.94
C GLY A 64 -3.58 -3.01 -31.72
N GLN A 65 -3.91 -3.51 -30.54
CA GLN A 65 -3.20 -3.24 -29.30
C GLN A 65 -2.35 -4.47 -29.00
N GLU A 66 -1.03 -4.31 -28.91
CA GLU A 66 -0.15 -5.35 -28.37
C GLU A 66 -0.72 -5.85 -27.03
N GLY A 67 -1.09 -7.13 -26.96
CA GLY A 67 -1.68 -7.75 -25.77
C GLY A 67 -3.21 -7.93 -25.79
N ALA A 68 -3.91 -7.61 -26.88
CA ALA A 68 -5.30 -8.02 -27.03
C ALA A 68 -5.41 -9.56 -27.00
N SER A 69 -6.13 -10.09 -26.00
CA SER A 69 -6.30 -11.54 -25.80
C SER A 69 -7.72 -11.98 -26.13
N ARG A 70 -7.93 -13.29 -26.29
CA ARG A 70 -9.26 -13.89 -26.42
C ARG A 70 -10.23 -13.45 -25.29
N GLY A 71 -9.69 -13.28 -24.07
CA GLY A 71 -10.45 -12.78 -22.93
C GLY A 71 -10.88 -11.31 -23.08
N CYS A 72 -10.06 -10.47 -23.72
CA CYS A 72 -10.43 -9.08 -24.02
C CYS A 72 -11.63 -9.03 -24.98
N ALA A 73 -11.63 -9.85 -26.03
CA ALA A 73 -12.77 -9.93 -26.96
C ALA A 73 -14.05 -10.41 -26.28
N GLU A 74 -13.97 -11.34 -25.34
CA GLU A 74 -15.15 -11.80 -24.60
C GLU A 74 -15.73 -10.75 -23.65
N ILE A 75 -14.87 -9.95 -23.03
CA ILE A 75 -15.30 -8.83 -22.20
C ILE A 75 -15.98 -7.76 -23.05
N VAL A 76 -15.39 -7.42 -24.21
CA VAL A 76 -15.97 -6.43 -25.14
C VAL A 76 -17.31 -6.94 -25.70
N ALA A 77 -17.38 -8.20 -26.11
CA ALA A 77 -18.63 -8.83 -26.56
C ALA A 77 -19.72 -8.78 -25.48
N SER A 78 -19.36 -9.08 -24.22
CA SER A 78 -20.29 -9.02 -23.09
C SER A 78 -20.81 -7.60 -22.83
N LEU A 79 -19.95 -6.59 -23.00
CA LEU A 79 -20.33 -5.19 -22.84
C LEU A 79 -21.28 -4.74 -23.96
N VAL A 80 -21.00 -5.11 -25.20
CA VAL A 80 -21.86 -4.81 -26.36
C VAL A 80 -23.22 -5.51 -26.20
N ALA A 81 -23.21 -6.78 -25.77
CA ALA A 81 -24.43 -7.53 -25.46
C ALA A 81 -25.29 -6.82 -24.41
N ALA A 82 -24.67 -6.35 -23.33
CA ALA A 82 -25.36 -5.65 -22.25
C ALA A 82 -25.94 -4.29 -22.66
N ARG A 83 -25.26 -3.56 -23.55
CA ARG A 83 -25.74 -2.26 -24.05
C ARG A 83 -26.89 -2.38 -25.04
N SER A 84 -26.90 -3.43 -25.86
CA SER A 84 -27.94 -3.66 -26.87
C SER A 84 -29.12 -4.48 -26.33
N ALA A 85 -29.03 -4.99 -25.10
CA ALA A 85 -30.13 -5.65 -24.42
C ALA A 85 -31.16 -4.61 -23.90
N PRO A 86 -32.47 -4.94 -23.92
CA PRO A 86 -33.50 -4.06 -23.36
C PRO A 86 -33.29 -3.85 -21.86
N ALA A 87 -33.49 -2.62 -21.40
CA ALA A 87 -33.47 -2.32 -19.97
C ALA A 87 -34.57 -3.12 -19.26
N ASN A 88 -34.21 -3.78 -18.14
CA ASN A 88 -35.10 -4.57 -17.27
C ASN A 88 -35.42 -6.02 -17.70
N VAL A 89 -34.69 -6.58 -18.67
CA VAL A 89 -34.79 -8.02 -18.97
C VAL A 89 -33.54 -8.77 -18.48
N PRO A 90 -33.68 -9.89 -17.75
CA PRO A 90 -32.53 -10.68 -17.33
C PRO A 90 -31.71 -11.18 -18.54
N LEU A 91 -30.45 -10.76 -18.64
CA LEU A 91 -29.54 -11.14 -19.71
C LEU A 91 -28.80 -12.44 -19.36
N ARG A 92 -28.94 -13.47 -20.19
CA ARG A 92 -28.22 -14.74 -20.08
C ARG A 92 -27.19 -14.83 -21.21
N ILE A 93 -25.91 -14.78 -20.86
CA ILE A 93 -24.80 -14.85 -21.83
C ILE A 93 -24.23 -16.27 -21.88
N GLY A 94 -24.20 -16.87 -23.06
CA GLY A 94 -23.54 -18.14 -23.37
C GLY A 94 -22.34 -17.95 -24.31
N ARG A 95 -21.45 -18.94 -24.39
CA ARG A 95 -20.27 -18.91 -25.26
C ARG A 95 -20.39 -19.94 -26.38
N LEU A 96 -20.02 -19.57 -27.61
CA LEU A 96 -19.80 -20.52 -28.70
C LEU A 96 -18.43 -21.17 -28.51
N CYS A 97 -18.40 -22.46 -28.15
CA CYS A 97 -17.19 -23.26 -28.16
C CYS A 97 -16.96 -23.79 -29.58
N SER A 98 -15.91 -23.32 -30.26
CA SER A 98 -15.42 -23.94 -31.49
C SER A 98 -14.64 -25.21 -31.14
N SER A 99 -15.27 -26.38 -31.28
CA SER A 99 -14.53 -27.63 -31.42
C SER A 99 -14.07 -27.73 -32.87
N SER A 100 -12.76 -27.69 -33.11
CA SER A 100 -12.18 -27.95 -34.42
C SER A 100 -12.37 -29.44 -34.82
N THR A 101 -12.63 -29.64 -36.11
CA THR A 101 -12.63 -30.90 -36.89
C THR A 101 -13.89 -31.80 -36.84
N GLY A 102 -14.51 -32.02 -38.02
CA GLY A 102 -15.77 -32.77 -38.25
C GLY A 102 -15.65 -34.31 -38.18
N PRO A 103 -16.70 -35.08 -38.57
CA PRO A 103 -17.17 -35.08 -39.95
C PRO A 103 -18.70 -35.06 -40.14
N ARG A 104 -19.07 -34.87 -41.41
CA ARG A 104 -20.40 -35.04 -42.03
C ARG A 104 -21.06 -36.34 -41.56
N ASN A 105 -22.16 -36.23 -40.83
CA ASN A 105 -23.39 -37.05 -40.94
C ASN A 105 -24.33 -36.66 -39.79
N GLY A 106 -25.63 -36.59 -40.10
CA GLY A 106 -26.67 -36.01 -39.25
C GLY A 106 -26.95 -36.78 -37.96
N GLU A 107 -26.10 -36.60 -36.96
CA GLU A 107 -26.42 -36.90 -35.56
C GLU A 107 -26.26 -35.66 -34.71
N GLN A 108 -27.40 -35.13 -34.26
CA GLN A 108 -27.55 -34.02 -33.34
C GLN A 108 -26.94 -34.43 -31.98
N ARG A 109 -25.64 -34.22 -31.80
CA ARG A 109 -25.00 -34.41 -30.50
C ARG A 109 -25.51 -33.33 -29.56
N ARG A 110 -26.46 -33.72 -28.70
CA ARG A 110 -26.94 -32.97 -27.55
C ARG A 110 -25.73 -32.67 -26.66
N CYS A 111 -25.22 -31.44 -26.74
CA CYS A 111 -24.11 -30.97 -25.91
C CYS A 111 -24.65 -30.76 -24.49
N THR A 112 -24.62 -31.81 -23.66
CA THR A 112 -24.87 -31.67 -22.21
C THR A 112 -23.65 -30.99 -21.59
N THR A 113 -23.64 -29.67 -21.60
CA THR A 113 -22.64 -28.87 -20.88
C THR A 113 -22.90 -28.97 -19.38
N HIS A 114 -22.41 -30.04 -18.74
CA HIS A 114 -21.95 -29.92 -17.36
C HIS A 114 -20.64 -29.12 -17.36
N GLU A 115 -20.72 -27.87 -17.80
CA GLU A 115 -19.63 -26.91 -17.71
C GLU A 115 -19.45 -26.57 -16.24
N THR A 116 -18.32 -26.98 -15.67
CA THR A 116 -17.86 -26.42 -14.41
C THR A 116 -17.66 -24.93 -14.68
N LEU A 117 -18.64 -24.10 -14.31
CA LEU A 117 -18.60 -22.64 -14.46
C LEU A 117 -17.35 -22.12 -13.75
N ARG A 118 -16.25 -21.96 -14.48
CA ARG A 118 -15.05 -21.26 -14.02
C ARG A 118 -15.28 -19.78 -14.26
N GLY A 119 -15.77 -19.09 -13.24
CA GLY A 119 -16.03 -17.66 -13.29
C GLY A 119 -16.80 -17.19 -12.06
N ALA A 120 -16.79 -15.88 -11.81
CA ALA A 120 -17.61 -15.31 -10.75
C ALA A 120 -18.99 -14.96 -11.30
N LYS A 121 -20.05 -15.39 -10.60
CA LYS A 121 -21.44 -15.01 -10.94
C LYS A 121 -21.56 -13.48 -10.85
N LEU A 122 -21.84 -12.80 -11.97
CA LEU A 122 -21.94 -11.33 -12.05
C LEU A 122 -22.87 -10.74 -10.98
N SER A 123 -24.01 -11.39 -10.71
CA SER A 123 -24.95 -10.97 -9.67
C SER A 123 -24.44 -11.11 -8.23
N LYS A 124 -23.29 -11.74 -8.03
CA LYS A 124 -22.60 -11.93 -6.74
C LYS A 124 -21.21 -11.26 -6.73
N LEU A 125 -20.84 -10.63 -7.83
CA LEU A 125 -19.58 -9.92 -7.99
C LEU A 125 -19.67 -8.60 -7.22
N THR A 126 -18.84 -8.45 -6.18
CA THR A 126 -18.67 -7.17 -5.48
C THR A 126 -17.44 -6.46 -6.03
N GLN A 127 -17.37 -5.14 -5.93
CA GLN A 127 -16.17 -4.37 -6.31
C GLN A 127 -14.90 -4.95 -5.65
N ALA A 128 -15.00 -5.38 -4.39
CA ALA A 128 -13.90 -6.01 -3.66
C ALA A 128 -13.46 -7.33 -4.31
N LEU A 129 -14.40 -8.21 -4.67
CA LEU A 129 -14.12 -9.48 -5.34
C LEU A 129 -13.54 -9.27 -6.74
N THR A 130 -14.09 -8.31 -7.49
CA THR A 130 -13.56 -7.91 -8.81
C THR A 130 -12.13 -7.41 -8.70
N TYR A 131 -11.88 -6.51 -7.74
CA TYR A 131 -10.55 -5.96 -7.52
C TYR A 131 -9.56 -7.06 -7.13
N GLN A 132 -9.93 -7.98 -6.23
CA GLN A 132 -9.10 -9.13 -5.88
C GLN A 132 -8.76 -10.00 -7.09
N GLY A 133 -9.74 -10.31 -7.95
CA GLY A 133 -9.52 -11.05 -9.19
C GLY A 133 -8.56 -10.34 -10.14
N ILE A 134 -8.77 -9.04 -10.39
CA ILE A 134 -7.87 -8.22 -11.23
C ILE A 134 -6.45 -8.21 -10.66
N ARG A 135 -6.31 -8.09 -9.34
CA ARG A 135 -5.00 -8.10 -8.67
C ARG A 135 -4.30 -9.45 -8.80
N ALA A 136 -5.03 -10.55 -8.69
CA ALA A 136 -4.48 -11.90 -8.85
C ALA A 136 -4.00 -12.19 -10.28
N LEU A 137 -4.63 -11.57 -11.29
CA LEU A 137 -4.24 -11.70 -12.70
C LEU A 137 -3.01 -10.86 -13.07
N LYS A 138 -2.68 -9.83 -12.27
CA LYS A 138 -1.53 -8.96 -12.54
C LYS A 138 -0.26 -9.57 -11.99
N VAL A 139 0.71 -9.83 -12.87
CA VAL A 139 2.10 -10.08 -12.46
C VAL A 139 2.59 -8.82 -11.76
N THR A 140 3.01 -8.95 -10.50
CA THR A 140 3.56 -7.82 -9.75
C THR A 140 5.03 -7.67 -10.13
N PRO A 141 5.44 -6.53 -10.71
CA PRO A 141 6.84 -6.34 -11.08
C PRO A 141 7.72 -6.34 -9.83
N THR A 142 8.88 -6.99 -9.92
CA THR A 142 9.91 -6.95 -8.88
C THR A 142 10.43 -5.53 -8.74
N ARG A 143 10.62 -5.08 -7.50
CA ARG A 143 11.14 -3.73 -7.20
C ARG A 143 12.42 -3.90 -6.39
N PRO A 144 13.60 -3.71 -7.01
CA PRO A 144 14.88 -3.95 -6.33
C PRO A 144 15.00 -3.23 -4.98
N THR A 145 14.55 -1.97 -4.89
CA THR A 145 14.57 -1.21 -3.63
C THR A 145 13.68 -1.83 -2.56
N THR A 146 12.54 -2.41 -2.95
CA THR A 146 11.67 -3.13 -2.01
C THR A 146 12.38 -4.35 -1.46
N ASP A 147 13.03 -5.13 -2.33
CA ASP A 147 13.75 -6.34 -1.93
C ASP A 147 14.92 -6.03 -0.99
N VAL A 148 15.70 -4.97 -1.30
CA VAL A 148 16.76 -4.46 -0.43
C VAL A 148 16.21 -4.04 0.94
N ASN A 149 15.12 -3.27 0.97
CA ASN A 149 14.53 -2.82 2.23
C ASN A 149 13.95 -3.98 3.05
N ILE A 150 13.35 -4.99 2.40
CA ILE A 150 12.89 -6.21 3.07
C ILE A 150 14.07 -6.98 3.66
N ALA A 151 15.19 -7.11 2.93
CA ALA A 151 16.40 -7.72 3.46
C ALA A 151 16.94 -6.97 4.68
N LEU A 152 17.01 -5.63 4.64
CA LEU A 152 17.44 -4.82 5.79
C LEU A 152 16.56 -5.04 7.03
N ILE A 153 15.25 -5.19 6.86
CA ILE A 153 14.31 -5.50 7.95
C ILE A 153 14.58 -6.90 8.50
N GLN A 154 14.74 -7.89 7.61
CA GLN A 154 15.00 -9.27 7.99
C GLN A 154 16.33 -9.41 8.73
N ASP A 155 17.39 -8.77 8.26
CA ASP A 155 18.70 -8.77 8.89
C ASP A 155 18.65 -8.11 10.28
N PHE A 156 17.99 -6.96 10.40
CA PHE A 156 17.79 -6.29 11.68
C PHE A 156 17.02 -7.18 12.67
N LEU A 157 15.89 -7.77 12.26
CA LEU A 157 15.08 -8.61 13.15
C LEU A 157 15.79 -9.92 13.49
N LYS A 158 16.52 -10.52 12.55
CA LYS A 158 17.34 -11.69 12.81
C LYS A 158 18.44 -11.40 13.83
N ALA A 159 19.10 -10.25 13.73
CA ALA A 159 20.10 -9.83 14.71
C ALA A 159 19.49 -9.52 16.08
N HIS A 160 18.28 -8.94 16.12
CA HIS A 160 17.62 -8.51 17.35
C HIS A 160 16.92 -9.64 18.11
N SER A 161 16.16 -10.50 17.41
CA SER A 161 15.33 -11.56 18.00
C SER A 161 15.70 -12.98 17.56
N GLY A 162 16.76 -13.14 16.77
CA GLY A 162 17.23 -14.46 16.30
C GLY A 162 16.45 -15.04 15.11
N HIS A 163 15.37 -14.38 14.67
CA HIS A 163 14.51 -14.88 13.58
C HIS A 163 14.19 -13.79 12.55
N ALA A 164 14.35 -14.13 11.27
CA ALA A 164 13.94 -13.29 10.15
C ALA A 164 12.49 -13.63 9.77
N PRO A 165 11.53 -12.68 9.86
CA PRO A 165 10.17 -12.95 9.44
C PRO A 165 10.04 -13.10 7.92
N VAL A 166 9.02 -13.81 7.48
CA VAL A 166 8.62 -13.84 6.07
C VAL A 166 8.09 -12.46 5.61
N PRO A 167 8.29 -12.04 4.35
CA PRO A 167 7.91 -10.72 3.87
C PRO A 167 6.44 -10.36 4.12
N GLU A 168 5.53 -11.32 4.05
CA GLU A 168 4.09 -11.13 4.30
C GLU A 168 3.85 -10.59 5.71
N LYS A 169 4.58 -11.10 6.71
CA LYS A 169 4.49 -10.63 8.09
C LYS A 169 5.00 -9.20 8.25
N ILE A 170 6.02 -8.83 7.49
CA ILE A 170 6.50 -7.44 7.46
C ILE A 170 5.39 -6.52 6.95
N TRP A 171 4.76 -6.86 5.83
CA TRP A 171 3.67 -6.07 5.25
C TRP A 171 2.43 -5.97 6.15
N GLU A 172 2.05 -7.07 6.81
CA GLU A 172 0.98 -7.07 7.80
C GLU A 172 1.30 -6.13 8.98
N SER A 173 2.56 -6.16 9.45
CA SER A 173 2.99 -5.41 10.62
C SER A 173 2.95 -3.90 10.44
N ILE A 174 3.16 -3.37 9.23
CA ILE A 174 3.05 -1.92 8.96
C ILE A 174 1.65 -1.40 9.37
N ARG A 175 0.62 -2.25 9.30
CA ARG A 175 -0.76 -1.88 9.66
C ARG A 175 -1.04 -1.91 11.16
N HIS A 176 -0.04 -2.12 12.00
CA HIS A 176 -0.20 -2.24 13.45
C HIS A 176 -1.03 -1.09 14.06
N LYS A 177 -1.93 -1.42 14.99
CA LYS A 177 -2.88 -0.45 15.58
C LYS A 177 -2.22 0.73 16.31
N ASP A 178 -1.02 0.51 16.83
CA ASP A 178 -0.25 1.54 17.56
C ASP A 178 0.40 2.58 16.63
N ILE A 179 0.36 2.39 15.32
CA ILE A 179 0.92 3.31 14.33
C ILE A 179 -0.21 4.16 13.74
N THR A 180 0.00 5.47 13.59
CA THR A 180 -0.99 6.39 13.01
C THR A 180 -1.13 6.16 11.50
N SER A 181 -2.30 6.40 10.93
CA SER A 181 -2.58 6.13 9.49
C SER A 181 -1.59 6.84 8.56
N THR A 182 -1.24 8.09 8.87
CA THR A 182 -0.24 8.87 8.13
C THR A 182 1.13 8.20 8.16
N VAL A 183 1.57 7.73 9.32
CA VAL A 183 2.86 7.05 9.49
C VAL A 183 2.84 5.67 8.81
N LYS A 184 1.71 4.95 8.80
CA LYS A 184 1.55 3.69 8.03
C LYS A 184 1.77 3.91 6.55
N SER A 185 1.13 4.95 5.99
CA SER A 185 1.29 5.32 4.58
C SER A 185 2.75 5.69 4.28
N TRP A 186 3.38 6.44 5.17
CA TRP A 186 4.79 6.78 5.05
C TRP A 186 5.70 5.56 5.12
N LEU A 187 5.54 4.67 6.10
CA LEU A 187 6.31 3.42 6.24
C LEU A 187 6.17 2.53 5.01
N TRP A 188 4.95 2.37 4.49
CA TRP A 188 4.71 1.60 3.27
C TRP A 188 5.47 2.20 2.07
N LYS A 189 5.40 3.52 1.89
CA LYS A 189 6.17 4.22 0.83
C LYS A 189 7.67 4.08 1.05
N SER A 190 8.14 4.18 2.29
CA SER A 190 9.54 4.04 2.66
C SER A 190 10.06 2.63 2.34
N ALA A 191 9.34 1.59 2.74
CA ALA A 191 9.69 0.20 2.43
C ALA A 191 9.73 -0.06 0.91
N HIS A 192 8.85 0.57 0.14
CA HIS A 192 8.87 0.46 -1.32
C HIS A 192 9.87 1.38 -2.04
N GLY A 193 10.53 2.31 -1.34
CA GLY A 193 11.32 3.35 -2.00
C GLY A 193 10.50 4.29 -2.88
N ALA A 194 9.22 4.51 -2.55
CA ALA A 194 8.26 5.25 -3.37
C ALA A 194 8.23 6.77 -3.08
N HIS A 195 9.29 7.30 -2.47
CA HIS A 195 9.45 8.74 -2.25
C HIS A 195 10.28 9.35 -3.38
N TRP A 196 10.03 10.62 -3.70
CA TRP A 196 10.81 11.34 -4.71
C TRP A 196 12.14 11.80 -4.10
N LEU A 197 13.14 10.91 -4.17
CA LEU A 197 14.43 11.02 -3.53
C LEU A 197 15.54 10.44 -4.42
N GLY A 198 16.77 10.92 -4.26
CA GLY A 198 17.95 10.35 -4.89
C GLY A 198 17.84 10.28 -6.43
N SER A 199 18.32 9.17 -7.00
CA SER A 199 18.32 8.92 -8.44
C SER A 199 16.94 8.88 -9.08
N TYR A 200 15.86 8.73 -8.31
CA TYR A 200 14.51 8.85 -8.87
C TYR A 200 14.26 10.27 -9.43
N CYS A 201 14.83 11.29 -8.77
CA CYS A 201 14.67 12.68 -9.15
C CYS A 201 15.50 13.07 -10.39
N THR A 202 16.58 12.36 -10.71
CA THR A 202 17.51 12.75 -11.79
C THR A 202 16.90 12.63 -13.19
N HIS A 203 15.85 11.83 -13.34
CA HIS A 203 15.18 11.61 -14.62
C HIS A 203 13.90 12.44 -14.78
N ILE A 204 13.59 13.30 -13.81
CA ILE A 204 12.37 14.13 -13.81
C ILE A 204 12.78 15.58 -14.08
N PRO A 205 12.40 16.16 -15.23
CA PRO A 205 12.71 17.54 -15.57
C PRO A 205 12.26 18.53 -14.49
N GLY A 206 13.19 19.34 -13.99
CA GLY A 206 12.96 20.37 -12.98
C GLY A 206 13.01 19.89 -11.52
N PHE A 207 13.42 18.65 -11.28
CA PHE A 207 13.57 18.06 -9.94
C PHE A 207 14.97 17.46 -9.71
N GLU A 208 15.89 17.61 -10.65
CA GLU A 208 17.23 17.02 -10.62
C GLU A 208 18.04 17.52 -9.42
N ASP A 209 17.82 18.76 -9.01
CA ASP A 209 18.40 19.41 -7.82
C ASP A 209 18.03 18.70 -6.50
N ARG A 210 16.96 17.90 -6.50
CA ARG A 210 16.51 17.14 -5.32
C ARG A 210 17.11 15.75 -5.20
N ALA A 211 17.91 15.33 -6.19
CA ALA A 211 18.62 14.06 -6.13
C ALA A 211 19.74 14.07 -5.08
N MET A 212 20.34 15.25 -4.87
CA MET A 212 21.47 15.44 -3.98
C MET A 212 21.08 16.34 -2.80
N CYS A 213 21.69 16.09 -1.65
CA CYS A 213 21.52 16.94 -0.49
C CYS A 213 22.16 18.30 -0.75
N SER A 214 21.38 19.38 -0.77
CA SER A 214 21.90 20.73 -1.00
C SER A 214 22.87 21.23 0.07
N HIS A 215 22.98 20.52 1.20
CA HIS A 215 23.87 20.88 2.29
C HIS A 215 25.19 20.12 2.31
N CYS A 216 25.14 18.79 2.23
CA CYS A 216 26.35 17.95 2.34
C CYS A 216 26.78 17.31 1.02
N GLY A 217 26.00 17.44 -0.04
CA GLY A 217 26.33 16.92 -1.36
C GLY A 217 26.22 15.40 -1.51
N SER A 218 25.77 14.66 -0.49
CA SER A 218 25.49 13.22 -0.60
C SER A 218 24.18 12.95 -1.35
N THR A 219 24.01 11.77 -1.93
CA THR A 219 22.73 11.35 -2.53
C THR A 219 21.63 11.39 -1.46
N GLU A 220 20.56 12.12 -1.76
CA GLU A 220 19.47 12.35 -0.82
C GLU A 220 18.56 11.12 -0.74
N SER A 221 18.97 10.10 0.03
CA SER A 221 18.19 8.89 0.29
C SER A 221 17.44 8.95 1.63
N LEU A 222 16.51 8.02 1.87
CA LEU A 222 15.85 7.94 3.18
C LEU A 222 16.83 7.56 4.30
N GLN A 223 17.81 6.70 4.01
CA GLN A 223 18.91 6.38 4.91
C GLN A 223 19.71 7.64 5.27
N HIS A 224 20.04 8.45 4.25
CA HIS A 224 20.74 9.70 4.43
C HIS A 224 19.95 10.68 5.33
N ILE A 225 18.67 10.90 5.01
CA ILE A 225 17.77 11.83 5.70
C ILE A 225 17.54 11.46 7.17
N LEU A 226 17.48 10.16 7.47
CA LEU A 226 17.15 9.69 8.81
C LEU A 226 18.36 9.51 9.70
N PHE A 227 19.55 9.17 9.16
CA PHE A 227 20.68 8.74 9.98
C PHE A 227 22.01 9.45 9.70
N GLU A 228 22.20 10.09 8.54
CA GLU A 228 23.54 10.56 8.12
C GLU A 228 23.61 12.08 7.92
N CYS A 229 22.50 12.73 7.55
CA CYS A 229 22.50 14.14 7.19
C CYS A 229 22.81 15.04 8.41
N PRO A 230 23.91 15.81 8.39
CA PRO A 230 24.29 16.66 9.53
C PRO A 230 23.37 17.88 9.71
N ARG A 231 22.64 18.27 8.64
CA ARG A 231 21.78 19.46 8.62
C ARG A 231 20.48 19.25 9.38
N LEU A 232 19.90 18.07 9.21
CA LEU A 232 18.57 17.79 9.71
C LEU A 232 18.70 17.53 11.20
N GLY A 233 17.75 18.03 12.00
CA GLY A 233 17.73 17.80 13.45
C GLY A 233 17.56 16.33 13.87
N GLN A 234 17.82 15.37 12.98
CA GLN A 234 17.83 13.93 13.23
C GLN A 234 18.68 13.55 14.44
N ALA A 235 19.87 14.12 14.60
CA ALA A 235 20.73 13.81 15.75
C ALA A 235 20.08 14.23 17.07
N ILE A 236 19.41 15.39 17.08
CA ILE A 236 18.63 15.86 18.23
C ILE A 236 17.48 14.89 18.49
N VAL A 237 16.71 14.53 17.47
CA VAL A 237 15.57 13.62 17.60
C VAL A 237 16.01 12.25 18.13
N TRP A 238 17.04 11.62 17.56
CA TRP A 238 17.52 10.31 18.01
C TRP A 238 18.13 10.36 19.41
N ARG A 239 18.78 11.46 19.79
CA ARG A 239 19.20 11.68 21.18
C ARG A 239 18.00 11.70 22.12
N LEU A 240 16.94 12.43 21.80
CA LEU A 240 15.72 12.49 22.62
C LEU A 240 15.01 11.14 22.73
N VAL A 241 14.96 10.37 21.64
CA VAL A 241 14.48 8.99 21.65
C VAL A 241 15.28 8.13 22.62
N THR A 242 16.61 8.22 22.56
CA THR A 242 17.52 7.46 23.42
C THR A 242 17.35 7.85 24.89
N GLU A 243 17.27 9.16 25.19
CA GLU A 243 17.07 9.68 26.53
C GLU A 243 15.74 9.22 27.14
N LEU A 244 14.64 9.28 26.37
CA LEU A 244 13.33 8.82 26.83
C LEU A 244 13.27 7.30 26.99
N TRP A 245 13.87 6.55 26.06
CA TRP A 245 13.94 5.09 26.13
C TRP A 245 14.73 4.62 27.36
N ALA A 246 15.85 5.27 27.68
CA ALA A 246 16.67 4.93 28.84
C ALA A 246 15.88 5.03 30.17
N LYS A 247 14.87 5.89 30.25
CA LYS A 247 14.00 5.98 31.43
C LYS A 247 13.19 4.72 31.72
N LYS A 248 12.91 3.89 30.71
CA LYS A 248 12.20 2.61 30.92
C LYS A 248 13.02 1.60 31.72
N GLN A 249 14.35 1.67 31.63
CA GLN A 249 15.27 0.74 32.30
C GLN A 249 14.98 -0.74 31.94
N CYS A 250 14.58 -1.02 30.69
CA CYS A 250 14.23 -2.37 30.25
C CYS A 250 15.33 -3.03 29.41
N SER A 251 15.87 -2.32 28.42
CA SER A 251 16.83 -2.85 27.46
C SER A 251 17.57 -1.72 26.75
N LEU A 252 18.73 -2.04 26.15
CA LEU A 252 19.42 -1.11 25.27
C LEU A 252 18.61 -0.88 24.00
N LEU A 253 18.57 0.38 23.55
CA LEU A 253 17.97 0.72 22.26
C LEU A 253 18.86 0.18 21.14
N PRO A 254 18.31 -0.50 20.11
CA PRO A 254 19.09 -0.90 18.95
C PRO A 254 19.70 0.32 18.24
N ALA A 255 20.83 0.11 17.55
CA ALA A 255 21.45 1.16 16.74
C ALA A 255 20.48 1.65 15.65
N PRO A 256 20.33 2.99 15.49
CA PRO A 256 19.46 3.54 14.45
C PRO A 256 19.85 3.08 13.05
N SER A 257 18.89 2.47 12.34
CA SER A 257 19.07 2.00 10.97
C SER A 257 17.71 1.95 10.26
N LEU A 258 17.74 1.86 8.93
CA LEU A 258 16.50 1.76 8.16
C LEU A 258 15.73 0.47 8.49
N GLY A 259 16.44 -0.65 8.68
CA GLY A 259 15.85 -1.92 9.13
C GLY A 259 15.15 -1.79 10.48
N MET A 260 15.75 -1.06 11.44
CA MET A 260 15.13 -0.76 12.73
C MET A 260 13.81 0.01 12.59
N VAL A 261 13.80 1.06 11.76
CA VAL A 261 12.58 1.89 11.57
C VAL A 261 11.48 1.11 10.89
N LEU A 262 11.80 0.46 9.77
CA LEU A 262 10.81 -0.26 8.97
C LEU A 262 10.34 -1.57 9.65
N GLY A 263 11.22 -2.23 10.41
CA GLY A 263 10.92 -3.43 11.19
C GLY A 263 10.31 -3.17 12.56
N SER A 264 10.19 -1.89 12.97
CA SER A 264 9.82 -1.51 14.34
C SER A 264 8.52 -2.15 14.85
N ALA A 265 7.56 -2.39 13.96
CA ALA A 265 6.28 -3.00 14.28
C ALA A 265 6.37 -4.45 14.78
N LEU A 266 7.43 -5.17 14.38
CA LEU A 266 7.72 -6.56 14.73
C LEU A 266 8.78 -6.70 15.84
N THR A 267 9.48 -5.63 16.19
CA THR A 267 10.50 -5.66 17.25
C THR A 267 9.85 -5.97 18.60
N SER A 268 10.42 -6.95 19.30
CA SER A 268 10.03 -7.32 20.66
C SER A 268 11.22 -7.25 21.61
N PHE A 269 10.98 -6.79 22.83
CA PHE A 269 11.94 -6.75 23.94
C PHE A 269 11.59 -7.75 25.05
N GLU A 270 10.57 -8.57 24.85
CA GLU A 270 10.18 -9.63 25.77
C GLU A 270 10.95 -10.91 25.45
N LYS A 271 11.44 -11.60 26.49
CA LYS A 271 11.88 -12.99 26.37
C LYS A 271 10.65 -13.86 26.14
N GLU A 272 10.78 -14.96 25.39
CA GLU A 272 9.72 -15.90 24.95
C GLU A 272 8.79 -16.49 26.04
N THR A 273 8.95 -16.11 27.30
CA THR A 273 7.98 -16.41 28.36
C THR A 273 6.67 -15.65 28.12
N LYS A 274 5.58 -16.42 27.97
CA LYS A 274 4.15 -16.08 27.71
C LYS A 274 3.54 -14.91 28.53
N SER A 275 4.16 -13.75 28.52
CA SER A 275 3.65 -12.52 29.12
C SER A 275 2.97 -11.69 28.04
N LYS A 276 1.86 -11.03 28.39
CA LYS A 276 1.07 -10.16 27.51
C LYS A 276 1.95 -9.08 26.86
N PRO A 277 1.58 -8.59 25.65
CA PRO A 277 2.33 -7.55 24.95
C PRO A 277 2.54 -6.34 25.87
N SER A 278 3.79 -6.10 26.23
CA SER A 278 4.22 -5.10 27.18
C SER A 278 4.10 -3.72 26.58
N GLY A 279 3.70 -2.76 27.40
CA GLY A 279 3.77 -1.35 27.06
C GLY A 279 5.14 -0.91 26.53
N THR A 280 6.22 -1.65 26.81
CA THR A 280 7.57 -1.43 26.26
C THR A 280 7.61 -1.56 24.73
N ASN A 281 7.09 -2.65 24.16
CA ASN A 281 7.04 -2.84 22.71
C ASN A 281 6.15 -1.78 22.04
N ARG A 282 5.06 -1.41 22.72
CA ARG A 282 4.17 -0.33 22.25
C ARG A 282 4.88 1.02 22.25
N LEU A 283 5.58 1.37 23.33
CA LEU A 283 6.35 2.61 23.42
C LEU A 283 7.43 2.64 22.33
N TYR A 284 8.18 1.55 22.17
CA TYR A 284 9.22 1.46 21.13
C TYR A 284 8.67 1.78 19.75
N ARG A 285 7.56 1.13 19.36
CA ARG A 285 6.91 1.37 18.06
C ARG A 285 6.52 2.82 17.88
N ILE A 286 5.92 3.43 18.90
CA ILE A 286 5.56 4.84 18.88
C ILE A 286 6.81 5.71 18.71
N LEU A 287 7.82 5.54 19.56
CA LEU A 287 9.02 6.37 19.54
C LEU A 287 9.74 6.30 18.20
N ILE A 288 9.98 5.09 17.69
CA ILE A 288 10.75 4.92 16.45
C ILE A 288 10.00 5.48 15.25
N THR A 289 8.72 5.12 15.10
CA THR A 289 7.96 5.48 13.89
C THR A 289 7.61 6.96 13.84
N GLU A 290 7.16 7.56 14.96
CA GLU A 290 6.82 8.98 15.02
C GLU A 290 8.07 9.87 14.90
N SER A 291 9.21 9.45 15.47
CA SER A 291 10.47 10.19 15.36
C SER A 291 11.04 10.18 13.96
N ALA A 292 11.07 9.01 13.30
CA ALA A 292 11.52 8.92 11.91
C ALA A 292 10.62 9.74 10.97
N TYR A 293 9.30 9.70 11.19
CA TYR A 293 8.37 10.51 10.43
C TYR A 293 8.53 12.02 10.70
N LEU A 294 8.83 12.42 11.95
CA LEU A 294 9.15 13.82 12.25
C LEU A 294 10.40 14.29 11.50
N ILE A 295 11.47 13.50 11.48
CA ILE A 295 12.70 13.83 10.74
C ILE A 295 12.38 14.03 9.25
N TRP A 296 11.60 13.11 8.67
CA TRP A 296 11.11 13.25 7.30
C TRP A 296 10.32 14.55 7.06
N LYS A 297 9.42 14.92 7.98
CA LYS A 297 8.68 16.18 7.89
C LYS A 297 9.59 17.40 7.97
N LEU A 298 10.53 17.42 8.92
CA LEU A 298 11.50 18.50 9.07
C LEU A 298 12.32 18.70 7.79
N ARG A 299 12.74 17.60 7.16
CA ARG A 299 13.41 17.63 5.86
C ARG A 299 12.52 18.26 4.79
N ASN A 300 11.28 17.78 4.66
CA ASN A 300 10.38 18.27 3.61
C ASN A 300 10.04 19.74 3.77
N GLU A 301 9.76 20.21 4.98
CA GLU A 301 9.58 21.64 5.25
C GLU A 301 10.85 22.44 4.88
N SER A 302 12.02 21.94 5.27
CA SER A 302 13.30 22.59 4.99
C SER A 302 13.59 22.70 3.49
N VAL A 303 13.40 21.63 2.73
CA VAL A 303 13.71 21.58 1.29
C VAL A 303 12.61 22.23 0.44
N ILE A 304 11.34 22.02 0.76
CA ILE A 304 10.21 22.42 -0.10
C ILE A 304 9.69 23.82 0.26
N GLN A 305 9.64 24.17 1.55
CA GLN A 305 9.01 25.42 2.01
C GLN A 305 10.04 26.51 2.33
N ASN A 306 11.18 26.13 2.90
CA ASN A 306 12.15 27.09 3.46
C ASN A 306 13.43 27.22 2.64
N GLY A 307 13.40 26.87 1.35
CA GLY A 307 14.51 27.07 0.42
C GLY A 307 15.83 26.44 0.83
N GLY A 308 15.80 25.34 1.59
CA GLY A 308 17.01 24.70 2.11
C GLY A 308 17.40 25.11 3.54
N THR A 309 16.62 25.93 4.24
CA THR A 309 16.99 26.41 5.58
C THR A 309 16.61 25.39 6.66
N ALA A 310 17.58 24.97 7.47
CA ALA A 310 17.34 24.03 8.57
C ALA A 310 16.59 24.69 9.73
N PRO A 311 15.67 23.98 10.40
CA PRO A 311 15.01 24.50 11.60
C PRO A 311 16.01 24.65 12.74
N PRO A 312 15.87 25.68 13.60
CA PRO A 312 16.70 25.83 14.79
C PRO A 312 16.61 24.60 15.72
N ALA A 313 17.72 24.28 16.40
CA ALA A 313 17.81 23.13 17.30
C ALA A 313 16.70 23.10 18.37
N ALA A 314 16.40 24.26 18.97
CA ALA A 314 15.32 24.40 19.95
C ALA A 314 13.93 24.11 19.34
N ALA A 315 13.70 24.51 18.09
CA ALA A 315 12.45 24.24 17.40
C ALA A 315 12.28 22.75 17.10
N VAL A 316 13.33 22.06 16.66
CA VAL A 316 13.33 20.59 16.46
C VAL A 316 12.98 19.88 17.76
N HIS A 317 13.68 20.25 18.83
CA HIS A 317 13.47 19.70 20.17
C HIS A 317 12.01 19.88 20.63
N ASN A 318 11.51 21.11 20.60
CA ASN A 318 10.15 21.43 21.07
C ASN A 318 9.07 20.74 20.23
N ARG A 319 9.29 20.59 18.92
CA ARG A 319 8.38 19.83 18.04
C ARG A 319 8.34 18.35 18.39
N TRP A 320 9.49 17.73 18.70
CA TRP A 320 9.53 16.33 19.14
C TRP A 320 8.83 16.15 20.49
N VAL A 321 9.08 17.04 21.45
CA VAL A 321 8.40 17.04 22.75
C VAL A 321 6.89 17.16 22.59
N SER A 322 6.45 18.13 21.78
CA SER A 322 5.04 18.34 21.49
C SER A 322 4.42 17.09 20.86
N LEU A 323 5.08 16.47 19.88
CA LEU A 323 4.63 15.25 19.23
C LEU A 323 4.44 14.09 20.24
N MET A 324 5.42 13.87 21.12
CA MET A 324 5.35 12.79 22.10
C MET A 324 4.27 13.05 23.16
N ASN A 325 4.12 14.30 23.62
CA ASN A 325 3.05 14.67 24.56
C ASN A 325 1.66 14.56 23.93
N GLU A 326 1.49 14.93 22.66
CA GLU A 326 0.23 14.71 21.95
C GLU A 326 -0.11 13.22 21.84
N ARG A 327 0.90 12.37 21.59
CA ARG A 327 0.67 10.92 21.57
C ARG A 327 0.24 10.37 22.93
N LEU A 328 0.88 10.82 24.01
CA LEU A 328 0.49 10.51 25.38
C LEU A 328 -0.97 10.91 25.67
N LYS A 329 -1.37 12.14 25.29
CA LYS A 329 -2.75 12.63 25.47
C LYS A 329 -3.77 11.80 24.71
N ILE A 330 -3.49 11.47 23.45
CA ILE A 330 -4.37 10.62 22.62
C ILE A 330 -4.52 9.24 23.25
N ASP A 331 -3.43 8.64 23.72
CA ASP A 331 -3.48 7.33 24.37
C ASP A 331 -4.29 7.36 25.68
N ALA A 332 -4.09 8.39 26.51
CA ALA A 332 -4.85 8.57 27.75
C ALA A 332 -6.36 8.78 27.45
N PHE A 333 -6.69 9.56 26.43
CA PHE A 333 -8.06 9.74 25.97
C PHE A 333 -8.68 8.42 25.48
N MET A 334 -7.96 7.63 24.68
CA MET A 334 -8.43 6.33 24.18
C MET A 334 -8.61 5.28 25.28
N ALA A 335 -7.94 5.45 26.42
CA ALA A 335 -8.07 4.59 27.59
C ALA A 335 -9.19 5.02 28.56
N THR A 336 -9.58 6.29 28.54
CA THR A 336 -10.59 6.85 29.47
C THR A 336 -11.95 7.03 28.82
N THR A 337 -11.99 7.30 27.51
CA THR A 337 -13.22 7.51 26.75
C THR A 337 -13.74 6.20 26.15
N ARG A 338 -15.05 5.98 26.28
CA ARG A 338 -15.76 4.85 25.63
C ARG A 338 -16.19 5.26 24.23
N SER A 339 -16.01 4.38 23.25
CA SER A 339 -16.58 4.59 21.92
C SER A 339 -18.11 4.45 21.95
N ASP A 340 -18.77 4.85 20.86
CA ASP A 340 -20.23 4.68 20.63
C ASP A 340 -20.73 3.24 20.81
N GLN A 341 -19.82 2.26 20.79
CA GLN A 341 -20.08 0.84 21.04
C GLN A 341 -19.77 0.40 22.49
N HIS A 342 -19.67 1.35 23.44
CA HIS A 342 -19.36 1.17 24.86
C HIS A 342 -18.02 0.46 25.18
N LYS A 343 -17.09 0.36 24.23
CA LYS A 343 -15.78 -0.29 24.43
C LYS A 343 -14.66 0.75 24.56
N ILE A 344 -13.77 0.54 25.51
CA ILE A 344 -12.50 1.26 25.60
C ILE A 344 -11.62 0.83 24.42
N LEU A 345 -11.03 1.78 23.71
CA LEU A 345 -10.25 1.51 22.49
C LEU A 345 -8.86 0.93 22.80
N VAL A 346 -8.25 1.37 23.91
CA VAL A 346 -6.97 0.86 24.41
C VAL A 346 -7.08 0.61 25.91
N PRO A 347 -6.77 -0.61 26.42
CA PRO A 347 -6.87 -0.88 27.86
C PRO A 347 -6.00 0.08 28.70
N PRO A 348 -6.52 0.65 29.81
CA PRO A 348 -5.78 1.53 30.71
C PRO A 348 -4.41 1.00 31.12
N GLU A 349 -4.33 -0.28 31.46
CA GLU A 349 -3.09 -0.93 31.91
C GLU A 349 -2.01 -0.91 30.84
N VAL A 350 -2.41 -1.02 29.57
CA VAL A 350 -1.47 -0.95 28.44
C VAL A 350 -0.91 0.47 28.31
N VAL A 351 -1.72 1.50 28.51
CA VAL A 351 -1.26 2.90 28.46
C VAL A 351 -0.35 3.22 29.64
N LEU A 352 -0.73 2.80 30.86
CA LEU A 352 0.09 2.92 32.06
C LEU A 352 1.44 2.22 31.89
N GLN A 353 1.47 1.01 31.34
CA GLN A 353 2.72 0.31 31.02
C GLN A 353 3.51 1.00 29.90
N THR A 354 2.83 1.59 28.90
CA THR A 354 3.48 2.26 27.77
C THR A 354 4.23 3.50 28.24
N TRP A 355 3.63 4.30 29.10
CA TRP A 355 4.17 5.61 29.50
C TRP A 355 4.76 5.64 30.91
N GLY A 356 4.55 4.61 31.73
CA GLY A 356 5.13 4.53 33.07
C GLY A 356 6.65 4.64 33.05
N ARG A 357 7.24 5.23 34.08
CA ARG A 357 8.64 5.65 34.20
C ARG A 357 9.09 6.77 33.25
N THR A 358 8.21 7.28 32.39
CA THR A 358 8.54 8.33 31.41
C THR A 358 7.83 9.66 31.68
N LEU A 359 7.06 9.78 32.78
CA LEU A 359 6.26 10.98 33.10
C LEU A 359 6.91 11.93 34.09
N LEU A 360 6.82 13.23 33.83
CA LEU A 360 7.37 14.24 34.72
C LEU A 360 6.76 14.12 36.12
N ASN A 361 7.61 14.10 37.15
CA ASN A 361 7.22 13.99 38.57
C ASN A 361 6.36 12.75 38.88
N GLU A 362 6.61 11.62 38.21
CA GLU A 362 5.82 10.39 38.35
C GLU A 362 5.64 9.89 39.80
N VAL A 363 6.63 10.12 40.66
CA VAL A 363 6.58 9.73 42.09
C VAL A 363 5.40 10.39 42.83
N SER A 364 4.97 11.56 42.38
CA SER A 364 3.83 12.29 42.94
C SER A 364 2.49 11.98 42.26
N LEU A 365 2.49 11.13 41.22
CA LEU A 365 1.27 10.82 40.46
C LEU A 365 0.48 9.68 41.12
N PRO A 366 -0.87 9.73 41.07
CA PRO A 366 -1.71 8.57 41.37
C PRO A 366 -1.35 7.39 40.46
N LYS A 367 -1.57 6.15 40.96
CA LYS A 367 -1.33 4.92 40.16
C LYS A 367 -2.13 4.90 38.85
N ASP A 368 -3.33 5.48 38.83
CA ASP A 368 -4.16 5.66 37.65
C ASP A 368 -4.21 7.15 37.26
N TRP A 369 -3.15 7.63 36.63
CA TRP A 369 -2.98 9.05 36.29
C TRP A 369 -3.69 9.48 34.99
N LEU A 370 -4.44 8.58 34.33
CA LEU A 370 -4.92 8.76 32.95
C LEU A 370 -5.93 9.90 32.74
N ARG A 371 -6.59 10.36 33.81
CA ARG A 371 -7.63 11.39 33.73
C ARG A 371 -7.11 12.82 33.87
N ASP A 372 -5.84 12.97 34.19
CA ASP A 372 -5.26 14.28 34.44
C ASP A 372 -4.28 14.67 33.31
N PRO A 373 -4.10 15.96 33.02
CA PRO A 373 -3.10 16.41 32.05
C PRO A 373 -1.69 15.99 32.45
N ARG A 374 -0.93 15.37 31.52
CA ARG A 374 0.44 14.90 31.74
C ARG A 374 1.41 15.34 30.65
N VAL A 375 2.69 15.39 31.04
CA VAL A 375 3.84 15.74 30.19
C VAL A 375 4.98 14.77 30.52
N LEU A 376 5.78 14.39 29.54
CA LEU A 376 6.92 13.47 29.70
C LEU A 376 8.09 14.09 30.52
N VAL A 377 8.88 13.27 31.23
CA VAL A 377 10.03 13.72 32.05
C VAL A 377 11.10 14.38 31.18
N GLY A 378 11.75 15.41 31.72
CA GLY A 378 13.17 15.67 31.45
C GLY A 378 13.47 16.43 30.16
N ILE A 379 12.44 16.68 29.34
CA ILE A 379 12.59 17.36 28.07
C ILE A 379 11.73 18.63 28.12
N LYS A 380 12.16 19.59 28.94
CA LYS A 380 11.51 20.90 29.05
C LYS A 380 11.65 21.63 27.72
N THR A 381 10.60 22.32 27.26
CA THR A 381 10.71 23.16 26.08
C THR A 381 11.83 24.17 26.27
N VAL A 382 12.77 24.20 25.33
CA VAL A 382 13.90 25.14 25.38
C VAL A 382 13.40 26.49 24.89
N SER A 383 13.66 27.56 25.65
CA SER A 383 13.32 28.92 25.23
C SER A 383 14.14 29.30 23.98
N SER A 384 13.50 29.95 23.01
CA SER A 384 14.15 30.39 21.76
C SER A 384 15.21 31.48 21.96
N SER A 385 15.48 31.93 23.19
CA SER A 385 16.33 33.09 23.49
C SER A 385 17.78 32.74 23.90
N THR A 386 18.20 31.48 23.87
CA THR A 386 19.58 31.09 24.20
C THR A 386 20.28 30.46 23.01
N ALA A 387 20.54 31.26 21.99
CA ALA A 387 21.58 30.95 21.02
C ALA A 387 22.94 31.15 21.72
N GLY A 388 23.49 30.07 22.28
CA GLY A 388 24.90 30.05 22.70
C GLY A 388 25.82 30.27 21.49
N PRO A 389 27.02 30.84 21.68
CA PRO A 389 27.92 31.14 20.58
C PRO A 389 28.32 29.86 19.83
N PRO A 390 28.57 29.94 18.51
CA PRO A 390 28.88 28.77 17.70
C PRO A 390 30.16 28.10 18.22
N LEU A 391 30.12 26.77 18.32
CA LEU A 391 31.29 25.94 18.61
C LEU A 391 32.34 26.20 17.52
N LYS A 392 33.48 26.77 17.91
CA LYS A 392 34.65 26.92 17.04
C LYS A 392 35.08 25.54 16.59
N GLY A 393 35.11 25.32 15.28
CA GLY A 393 35.55 24.07 14.67
C GLY A 393 36.97 23.72 15.04
N VAL A 394 37.16 22.53 15.62
CA VAL A 394 38.45 21.86 15.67
C VAL A 394 38.70 21.28 14.29
N ARG A 395 39.76 21.77 13.63
CA ARG A 395 40.29 21.19 12.39
C ARG A 395 40.95 19.84 12.75
N PRO A 396 40.63 18.72 12.09
CA PRO A 396 41.40 17.49 12.26
C PRO A 396 42.72 17.58 11.46
N PRO A 397 43.73 16.77 11.84
CA PRO A 397 45.10 16.83 11.32
C PRO A 397 45.21 16.57 9.81
#